data_AF-A0A3C0AQQ9-F1
#
_entry.id   AF-A0A3C0AQQ9-F1
#
_cell.length_a   1.000
_cell.length_b   1.000
_cell.length_c   1.000
_cell.angle_alpha   90.00
_cell.angle_beta   90.00
_cell.angle_gamma   90.00
#
_symmetry.space_group_name_H-M   'P 1'
#
loop_
_entity.id
_entity.type
_entity.pdbx_description
1 polymer ?
#
loop_
_entity_poly.entity_id
_entity_poly.type
_entity_poly.pdbx_seq_one_letter_code
_entity_poly.pdbx_strand_id
1 'polypeptide(L)'
;LQPLIEEVEQDATIRLQAEDLRERGLDPVRVRRWFQKLHGMSFSAYLRMRRINQAFSQIQHKSSVTDAAFQSGYESLSGFGEGFKKTMG
;
A
#
# COMPACT_ATOMS: atom_id res chain seq x y z
N LEU A 1 -14.66 7.57 -16.73
CA LEU A 1 -13.78 7.43 -15.55
C LEU A 1 -13.46 5.98 -15.23
N GLN A 2 -14.35 5.01 -15.55
CA GLN A 2 -14.09 3.58 -15.34
C GLN A 2 -12.70 3.10 -15.81
N PRO A 3 -12.23 3.42 -17.03
CA PRO A 3 -10.90 2.96 -17.48
C PRO A 3 -9.74 3.54 -16.66
N LEU A 4 -9.85 4.79 -16.21
CA LEU A 4 -8.86 5.43 -15.33
C LEU A 4 -8.78 4.72 -13.97
N ILE A 5 -9.92 4.26 -13.45
CA ILE A 5 -9.98 3.60 -12.15
C ILE A 5 -9.36 2.20 -12.26
N GLU A 6 -9.68 1.45 -13.30
CA GLU A 6 -9.13 0.11 -13.55
C GLU A 6 -7.60 0.15 -13.66
N GLU A 7 -7.05 1.13 -14.38
CA GLU A 7 -5.61 1.32 -14.48
C GLU A 7 -4.95 1.62 -13.13
N VAL A 8 -5.53 2.52 -12.34
CA VAL A 8 -5.01 2.86 -10.99
C VAL A 8 -5.15 1.68 -10.02
N GLU A 9 -6.17 0.84 -10.20
CA GLU A 9 -6.35 -0.38 -9.42
C GLU A 9 -5.31 -1.45 -9.78
N GLN A 10 -4.94 -1.58 -11.06
CA GLN A 10 -3.93 -2.51 -11.56
C GLN A 10 -2.50 -2.08 -11.26
N ASP A 11 -2.20 -0.78 -11.33
CA ASP A 11 -0.89 -0.22 -11.03
C ASP A 11 -0.98 0.89 -9.98
N ALA A 12 -0.79 0.48 -8.71
CA ALA A 12 -0.75 1.41 -7.59
C ALA A 12 0.47 2.35 -7.63
N THR A 13 1.48 2.12 -8.47
CA THR A 13 2.69 2.96 -8.55
C THR A 13 2.52 4.15 -9.50
N ILE A 14 1.48 4.13 -10.33
CA ILE A 14 1.24 5.13 -11.36
C ILE A 14 1.24 6.55 -10.78
N ARG A 15 1.86 7.47 -11.53
CA ARG A 15 1.89 8.89 -11.22
C ARG A 15 1.13 9.62 -12.30
N LEU A 16 -0.02 10.17 -11.93
CA LEU A 16 -0.84 10.98 -12.81
C LEU A 16 -0.99 12.38 -12.22
N GLN A 17 -0.72 13.37 -13.05
CA GLN A 17 -0.93 14.78 -12.82
C GLN A 17 -2.12 15.27 -13.66
N ALA A 18 -2.46 16.55 -13.52
CA ALA A 18 -3.56 17.13 -14.28
C ALA A 18 -3.31 17.10 -15.80
N GLU A 19 -2.05 17.22 -16.24
CA GLU A 19 -1.71 17.19 -17.67
C GLU A 19 -1.94 15.81 -18.28
N ASP A 20 -1.51 14.73 -17.60
CA ASP A 20 -1.75 13.36 -18.05
C ASP A 20 -3.26 13.08 -18.23
N LEU A 21 -4.09 13.63 -17.34
CA LEU A 21 -5.55 13.53 -17.47
C LEU A 21 -6.06 14.26 -18.72
N ARG A 22 -5.53 15.45 -19.03
CA ARG A 22 -5.93 16.22 -20.22
C ARG A 22 -5.51 15.51 -21.51
N GLU A 23 -4.30 14.98 -21.57
CA GLU A 23 -3.81 14.18 -22.72
C GLU A 23 -4.71 12.97 -22.99
N ARG A 24 -5.30 12.41 -21.93
CA ARG A 24 -6.28 11.31 -21.98
C ARG A 24 -7.71 11.77 -22.28
N GLY A 25 -7.93 13.05 -22.61
CA GLY A 25 -9.25 13.63 -22.89
C GLY A 25 -10.15 13.75 -21.64
N LEU A 26 -9.57 13.71 -20.44
CA LEU A 26 -10.30 13.84 -19.17
C LEU A 26 -10.16 15.25 -18.61
N ASP A 27 -11.27 15.80 -18.14
CA ASP A 27 -11.27 17.05 -17.37
C ASP A 27 -10.78 16.78 -15.93
N PRO A 28 -9.63 17.35 -15.49
CA PRO A 28 -9.12 17.18 -14.14
C PRO A 28 -10.10 17.63 -13.04
N VAL A 29 -10.94 18.64 -13.32
CA VAL A 29 -11.95 19.13 -12.37
C VAL A 29 -13.05 18.09 -12.19
N ARG A 30 -13.52 17.48 -13.28
CA ARG A 30 -14.48 16.37 -13.24
C ARG A 30 -13.93 15.17 -12.46
N VAL A 31 -12.67 14.79 -12.72
CA VAL A 31 -11.99 13.71 -11.99
C VAL A 31 -11.92 14.04 -10.50
N ARG A 32 -11.46 15.25 -10.13
CA ARG A 32 -11.40 15.69 -8.73
C ARG A 32 -12.76 15.64 -8.04
N ARG A 33 -13.81 16.19 -8.66
CA ARG A 33 -15.17 16.18 -8.09
C ARG A 33 -15.70 14.77 -7.89
N TRP A 34 -15.44 13.88 -8.84
CA TRP A 34 -15.84 12.49 -8.75
C TRP A 34 -15.15 11.78 -7.58
N PHE A 35 -13.82 11.93 -7.45
CA PHE A 35 -13.06 11.34 -6.34
C PHE A 35 -13.48 11.92 -4.98
N GLN A 36 -13.73 13.23 -4.92
CA GLN A 36 -14.23 13.85 -3.69
C GLN A 36 -15.61 13.29 -3.30
N LYS A 37 -16.51 13.09 -4.27
CA LYS A 37 -17.86 12.57 -4.03
C LYS A 37 -17.87 11.10 -3.61
N LEU A 38 -17.06 10.25 -4.27
CA LEU A 38 -17.09 8.81 -4.04
C LEU A 38 -16.17 8.37 -2.88
N HIS A 39 -14.98 8.95 -2.78
CA HIS A 39 -13.95 8.52 -1.84
C HIS A 39 -13.68 9.53 -0.71
N GLY A 40 -14.31 10.71 -0.74
CA GLY A 40 -14.09 11.76 0.27
C GLY A 40 -12.71 12.43 0.18
N MET A 41 -11.94 12.18 -0.89
CA MET A 41 -10.57 12.67 -1.03
C MET A 41 -10.23 13.09 -2.45
N SER A 42 -9.12 13.82 -2.63
CA SER A 42 -8.64 14.18 -3.96
C SER A 42 -8.06 12.95 -4.69
N PHE A 43 -8.02 13.02 -6.02
CA PHE A 43 -7.40 11.99 -6.84
C PHE A 43 -5.93 11.74 -6.48
N SER A 44 -5.15 12.79 -6.23
CA SER A 44 -3.74 12.67 -5.82
C SER A 44 -3.57 12.03 -4.44
N ALA A 45 -4.48 12.29 -3.50
CA ALA A 45 -4.49 11.63 -2.20
C ALA A 45 -4.80 10.13 -2.35
N TYR A 46 -5.75 9.80 -3.21
CA TYR A 46 -6.09 8.42 -3.54
C TYR A 46 -4.90 7.65 -4.13
N LEU A 47 -4.19 8.22 -5.12
CA LEU A 47 -2.97 7.61 -5.68
C LEU A 47 -1.88 7.38 -4.61
N ARG A 48 -1.71 8.33 -3.67
CA ARG A 48 -0.76 8.18 -2.57
C ARG A 48 -1.15 7.05 -1.63
N MET A 49 -2.43 6.96 -1.26
CA MET A 49 -2.96 5.88 -0.41
C MET A 49 -2.72 4.52 -1.05
N ARG A 50 -2.96 4.38 -2.37
CA ARG A 50 -2.69 3.13 -3.10
C ARG A 50 -1.24 2.69 -3.00
N ARG A 51 -0.29 3.61 -3.22
CA ARG A 51 1.15 3.31 -3.07
C ARG A 51 1.51 2.84 -1.66
N ILE A 52 0.98 3.52 -0.63
CA ILE A 52 1.23 3.16 0.76
C ILE A 52 0.68 1.76 1.05
N ASN A 53 -0.55 1.47 0.64
CA ASN A 53 -1.18 0.16 0.84
C ASN A 53 -0.41 -0.96 0.14
N GLN A 54 0.07 -0.73 -1.08
CA GLN A 54 0.90 -1.69 -1.80
C GLN A 54 2.23 -1.95 -1.09
N ALA A 55 2.93 -0.89 -0.67
CA ALA A 55 4.18 -1.02 0.08
C ALA A 55 3.97 -1.76 1.41
N PHE A 56 2.89 -1.44 2.13
CA PHE A 56 2.52 -2.11 3.38
C PHE A 56 2.22 -3.59 3.17
N SER A 57 1.47 -3.94 2.13
CA SER A 57 1.19 -5.34 1.77
C SER A 57 2.47 -6.13 1.43
N GLN A 58 3.40 -5.52 0.69
CA GLN A 58 4.70 -6.13 0.40
C GLN A 58 5.54 -6.33 1.66
N ILE A 59 5.53 -5.39 2.59
CA ILE A 59 6.22 -5.53 3.89
C ILE A 59 5.60 -6.67 4.68
N GLN A 60 4.28 -6.70 4.83
CA GLN A 60 3.59 -7.77 5.56
C GLN A 60 3.86 -9.15 4.98
N HIS A 61 3.83 -9.29 3.65
CA HIS A 61 4.12 -10.57 3.00
C HIS A 61 5.60 -10.96 3.15
N LYS A 62 6.53 -10.01 3.08
CA LYS A 62 7.95 -10.30 3.32
C LYS A 62 8.20 -10.68 4.77
N SER A 63 7.57 -9.99 5.72
CA SER A 63 7.60 -10.34 7.14
C SER A 63 7.04 -11.73 7.36
N SER A 64 5.86 -12.06 6.84
CA SER A 64 5.29 -13.40 7.03
C SER A 64 6.12 -14.51 6.39
N VAL A 65 6.73 -14.29 5.22
CA VAL A 65 7.67 -15.24 4.61
C VAL A 65 8.95 -15.36 5.44
N THR A 66 9.47 -14.26 5.97
CA THR A 66 10.65 -14.25 6.85
C THR A 66 10.36 -14.96 8.16
N ASP A 67 9.20 -14.70 8.77
CA ASP A 67 8.71 -15.35 9.98
C ASP A 67 8.50 -16.85 9.73
N ALA A 68 7.92 -17.24 8.60
CA ALA A 68 7.78 -18.63 8.18
C ALA A 68 9.15 -19.30 7.91
N ALA A 69 10.13 -18.57 7.36
CA ALA A 69 11.50 -19.05 7.16
C ALA A 69 12.24 -19.26 8.48
N PHE A 70 12.09 -18.35 9.46
CA PHE A 70 12.62 -18.54 10.81
C PHE A 70 11.95 -19.73 11.52
N GLN A 71 10.64 -19.89 11.38
CA GLN A 71 9.89 -21.03 11.95
C GLN A 71 10.23 -22.38 11.31
N SER A 72 10.73 -22.40 10.07
CA SER A 72 11.05 -23.63 9.33
C SER A 72 12.50 -24.09 9.44
N GLY A 73 13.34 -23.43 10.25
CA GLY A 73 14.75 -23.81 10.42
C GLY A 73 15.51 -23.32 11.66
N TYR A 74 14.88 -22.56 12.58
CA TYR A 74 15.47 -22.23 13.89
C TYR A 74 14.48 -22.53 15.03
N GLU A 75 14.94 -23.34 15.99
CA GLU A 75 14.12 -24.15 16.90
C GLU A 75 13.50 -23.37 18.09
N SER A 76 12.48 -22.56 17.81
CA SER A 76 11.37 -22.16 18.73
C SER A 76 11.49 -20.91 19.64
N LEU A 77 10.30 -20.37 19.98
CA LEU A 77 10.00 -19.33 20.98
C LEU A 77 10.49 -19.64 22.42
N SER A 78 11.02 -20.83 22.70
CA SER A 78 11.49 -21.21 24.04
C SER A 78 12.78 -20.50 24.46
N GLY A 79 13.58 -19.98 23.51
CA GLY A 79 14.72 -19.10 23.81
C GLY A 79 14.33 -17.65 24.17
N PHE A 80 13.12 -17.20 23.81
CA PHE A 80 12.66 -15.83 24.07
C PHE A 80 12.35 -15.58 25.56
N GLY A 81 11.87 -16.61 26.27
CA GLY A 81 11.58 -16.52 27.71
C GLY A 81 12.82 -16.47 28.61
N GLU A 82 13.90 -17.18 28.24
CA GLU A 82 15.14 -17.20 29.03
C GLU A 82 15.95 -15.90 28.90
N GLY A 83 15.97 -15.28 27.72
CA GLY A 83 16.66 -14.00 27.51
C GLY A 83 16.00 -12.85 28.29
N PHE A 84 14.66 -12.79 28.33
CA PHE A 84 13.92 -11.71 28.97
C PHE A 84 14.09 -11.68 30.51
N LYS A 85 14.25 -12.83 31.17
CA LYS A 85 14.48 -12.91 32.63
C LYS A 85 15.90 -12.53 33.07
N LYS A 86 16.89 -12.55 32.16
CA LYS A 86 18.30 -12.29 32.49
C LYS A 86 18.68 -10.79 32.41
N THR A 87 17.86 -9.97 31.78
CA THR A 87 18.06 -8.51 31.61
C THR A 87 17.18 -7.66 32.55
N MET A 88 16.18 -8.27 33.19
CA MET A 88 15.30 -7.63 34.20
C MET A 88 15.78 -7.86 35.64
N GLY A 89 17.08 -8.11 35.81
CA GLY A 89 17.82 -7.88 37.05
C GLY A 89 18.68 -6.63 36.87
#